data_AF-A0A1G1P2R6-F1
#
_entry.id   AF-A0A1G1P2R6-F1
#
_cell.length_a   1.000
_cell.length_b   1.000
_cell.length_c   1.000
_cell.angle_alpha   90.00
_cell.angle_beta   90.00
_cell.angle_gamma   90.00
#
_symmetry.space_group_name_H-M   'P 1'
#
loop_
_entity.id
_entity.type
_entity.pdbx_description
1 polymer ?
#
loop_
_entity_poly.entity_id
_entity_poly.type
_entity_poly.pdbx_seq_one_letter_code
_entity_poly.pdbx_strand_id
1 'polypeptide(L)' 'MTDSSLEDNAMEYQCSVCGAKVKNNLMVYIDHTEQHIIDEIKSHHPDWAEEDGLCSKCVEYYKAQLRGESAA' A
#
# COMPACT_ATOMS: atom_id res chain seq x y z
N MET A 1 6.27 19.58 32.84
CA MET A 1 6.53 18.13 32.81
C MET A 1 5.16 17.46 32.88
N THR A 2 4.55 17.23 31.73
CA THR A 2 3.26 16.53 31.58
C THR A 2 3.56 15.47 30.54
N ASP A 3 3.99 14.31 31.02
CA ASP A 3 3.14 13.13 31.23
C ASP A 3 3.18 12.27 29.97
N SER A 4 4.16 11.37 29.97
CA SER A 4 4.46 10.35 28.97
C SER A 4 3.37 9.25 28.87
N SER A 5 2.10 9.58 29.11
CA SER A 5 1.04 8.58 29.32
C SER A 5 0.01 8.52 28.19
N LEU A 6 0.32 9.05 27.00
CA LEU A 6 -0.28 8.54 25.76
C LEU A 6 0.50 7.30 25.33
N GLU A 7 0.50 6.27 26.18
CA GLU A 7 0.84 4.94 25.73
C GLU A 7 -0.28 4.50 24.78
N ASP A 8 0.04 4.61 23.49
CA ASP A 8 -0.67 3.99 22.39
C ASP A 8 -1.17 2.61 22.83
N ASN A 9 -2.48 2.49 23.06
CA ASN A 9 -3.15 1.20 23.15
C ASN A 9 -3.13 0.63 21.72
N ALA A 10 -1.98 0.10 21.33
CA ALA A 10 -1.62 -0.21 19.96
C ALA A 10 -2.36 -1.46 19.50
N MET A 11 -3.59 -1.28 18.99
CA MET A 11 -4.25 -2.33 18.23
C MET A 11 -3.47 -2.59 16.93
N GLU A 12 -2.75 -3.70 16.85
CA GLU A 12 -2.12 -4.14 15.61
C GLU A 12 -3.21 -4.52 14.60
N TYR A 13 -3.14 -3.98 13.38
CA TYR A 13 -3.99 -4.42 12.28
C TYR A 13 -3.36 -5.63 11.61
N GLN A 14 -4.14 -6.67 11.35
CA GLN A 14 -3.69 -7.77 10.51
C GLN A 14 -4.06 -7.46 9.06
N CYS A 15 -3.06 -7.37 8.18
CA CYS A 15 -3.28 -7.25 6.75
C CYS A 15 -4.03 -8.47 6.24
N SER A 16 -5.17 -8.27 5.57
CA SER A 16 -5.98 -9.35 5.00
C SER A 16 -5.32 -10.02 3.78
N VAL A 17 -4.34 -9.37 3.16
CA VAL A 17 -3.66 -9.87 1.95
C VAL A 17 -2.55 -10.85 2.32
N CYS A 18 -1.65 -10.47 3.23
CA CYS A 18 -0.47 -11.26 3.56
C CYS A 18 -0.44 -11.77 5.02
N GLY A 19 -1.39 -11.36 5.85
CA GLY A 19 -1.43 -11.71 7.27
C GLY A 19 -0.44 -10.95 8.16
N ALA A 20 0.31 -9.98 7.62
CA ALA A 20 1.27 -9.21 8.40
C ALA A 20 0.58 -8.37 9.48
N LYS A 21 1.20 -8.29 10.66
CA LYS A 21 0.80 -7.39 11.73
C LYS A 21 1.40 -6.01 11.47
N VAL A 22 0.53 -5.02 11.30
CA VAL A 22 0.88 -3.62 11.06
C VAL A 22 0.54 -2.82 12.32
N LYS A 23 1.38 -1.83 12.65
CA LYS A 23 1.13 -0.92 13.78
C LYS A 23 -0.25 -0.25 13.66
N ASN A 24 -0.81 0.23 14.77
CA ASN A 24 -2.10 0.93 14.84
C ASN A 24 -2.07 2.33 14.18
N ASN A 25 -1.57 2.42 12.95
CA ASN A 25 -1.51 3.63 12.17
C ASN A 25 -2.16 3.32 10.83
N LEU A 26 -3.34 3.92 10.62
CA LEU A 26 -4.14 3.71 9.41
C LEU A 26 -3.35 4.04 8.14
N MET A 27 -2.51 5.08 8.15
CA MET A 27 -1.68 5.41 6.99
C MET A 27 -0.69 4.30 6.68
N VAL A 28 -0.04 3.72 7.70
CA VAL A 28 0.89 2.60 7.49
C VAL A 28 0.16 1.36 6.95
N TYR A 29 -1.08 1.12 7.39
CA TYR A 29 -1.89 0.02 6.86
C TYR A 29 -2.27 0.25 5.39
N ILE A 30 -2.68 1.48 5.05
CA ILE A 30 -3.00 1.87 3.68
C ILE A 30 -1.76 1.70 2.81
N ASP A 31 -0.63 2.32 3.17
CA ASP A 31 0.63 2.24 2.41
C ASP A 31 1.06 0.79 2.14
N HIS A 32 0.96 -0.07 3.17
CA HIS A 32 1.26 -1.49 3.03
C HIS A 32 0.32 -2.20 2.04
N THR A 33 -0.98 -1.88 2.09
CA THR A 33 -1.99 -2.47 1.22
C THR A 33 -1.81 -1.98 -0.22
N GLU A 34 -1.55 -0.69 -0.42
CA GLU A 34 -1.30 -0.11 -1.73
C GLU A 34 -0.05 -0.71 -2.38
N GLN A 35 1.01 -0.95 -1.61
CA GLN A 35 2.22 -1.60 -2.11
C GLN A 35 1.92 -2.99 -2.70
N HIS A 36 1.08 -3.80 -2.03
CA HIS A 36 0.69 -5.12 -2.57
C HIS A 36 -0.05 -5.01 -3.89
N ILE A 37 -0.92 -4.01 -4.04
CA ILE A 37 -1.65 -3.78 -5.28
C ILE A 37 -0.68 -3.41 -6.41
N ILE A 38 0.30 -2.55 -6.13
CA ILE A 38 1.33 -2.17 -7.10
C ILE A 38 2.21 -3.37 -7.48
N ASP A 39 2.61 -4.19 -6.52
CA ASP A 39 3.42 -5.39 -6.77
C ASP A 39 2.67 -6.39 -7.65
N GLU A 40 1.35 -6.54 -7.44
CA GLU A 40 0.50 -7.39 -8.26
C GLU A 40 0.29 -6.83 -9.68
N ILE A 41 0.14 -5.51 -9.84
CA ILE A 41 0.10 -4.89 -11.18
C ILE A 41 1.43 -5.13 -11.90
N LYS A 42 2.55 -4.97 -11.19
CA LYS A 42 3.90 -5.18 -11.74
C LYS A 42 4.14 -6.65 -12.14
N SER A 43 3.61 -7.62 -11.39
CA SER A 43 3.73 -9.04 -11.71
C SER A 43 3.02 -9.41 -13.02
N HIS A 44 1.91 -8.74 -13.33
CA HIS A 44 1.16 -8.89 -14.58
C HIS A 44 1.72 -8.08 -15.76
N HIS A 45 2.47 -7.01 -15.48
CA HIS A 45 3.06 -6.11 -16.48
C HIS A 45 4.57 -5.95 -16.28
N PRO A 46 5.38 -7.02 -16.45
CA PRO A 46 6.82 -6.97 -16.23
C PRO A 46 7.54 -6.00 -17.18
N ASP A 47 6.97 -5.72 -18.35
CA ASP A 47 7.45 -4.75 -19.34
C ASP A 47 7.23 -3.28 -18.93
N TRP A 48 6.46 -3.03 -17.87
CA TRP A 48 6.26 -1.70 -17.31
C TRP A 48 7.31 -1.31 -16.27
N ALA A 49 8.10 -2.28 -15.79
CA ALA A 49 9.21 -2.03 -14.89
C ALA A 49 10.34 -1.30 -15.64
N GLU A 50 10.81 -0.20 -15.06
CA GLU A 50 11.99 0.56 -15.49
C GLU A 50 13.28 -0.16 -15.07
N GLU A 51 14.43 0.22 -15.64
CA GLU A 51 15.72 -0.48 -15.42
C GLU A 51 16.18 -0.48 -13.95
N ASP A 52 15.71 0.47 -13.14
CA ASP A 52 15.97 0.57 -11.71
C ASP A 52 14.98 -0.22 -10.85
N GLY A 53 14.03 -0.91 -11.49
CA GLY A 53 12.97 -1.67 -10.82
C GLY A 53 11.79 -0.82 -10.37
N LEU A 54 11.75 0.48 -10.66
CA LEU A 54 10.55 1.31 -10.44
C LEU A 54 9.49 0.99 -11.51
N CYS A 55 8.23 1.30 -11.22
CA CYS A 55 7.13 1.13 -12.18
C CYS A 55 6.17 2.31 -12.10
N SER A 56 6.50 3.42 -12.75
CA SER A 56 5.64 4.62 -12.81
C SER A 56 4.26 4.29 -13.40
N LYS A 57 4.23 3.46 -14.44
CA LYS A 57 2.98 2.98 -15.08
C LYS A 57 2.07 2.19 -14.14
N CYS A 58 2.63 1.40 -13.23
CA CYS A 58 1.84 0.64 -12.25
C CYS A 58 1.07 1.58 -11.32
N VAL A 59 1.75 2.65 -10.86
CA VAL A 59 1.15 3.67 -9.98
C VAL A 59 0.07 4.46 -10.71
N GLU A 60 0.31 4.87 -11.95
CA GLU A 60 -0.69 5.60 -12.74
C GLU A 60 -1.90 4.73 -13.07
N TYR A 61 -1.68 3.46 -13.41
CA TYR A 61 -2.76 2.48 -13.63
C TYR A 61 -3.62 2.30 -12.36
N TYR A 62 -2.98 2.09 -11.20
CA TYR A 62 -3.67 2.00 -9.91
C TYR A 62 -4.53 3.24 -9.63
N LYS A 63 -3.97 4.45 -9.78
CA LYS A 63 -4.69 5.70 -9.57
C LYS A 63 -5.89 5.86 -10.51
N ALA A 64 -5.78 5.40 -11.77
CA ALA A 64 -6.89 5.43 -12.71
C ALA A 64 -8.05 4.52 -12.24
N GLN A 65 -7.74 3.32 -11.73
CA GLN A 65 -8.77 2.44 -11.17
C GLN A 65 -9.50 3.08 -9.98
N LEU A 66 -8.79 3.78 -9.09
CA LEU A 66 -9.40 4.49 -7.95
C LEU A 66 -10.32 5.66 -8.38
N ARG A 67 -10.02 6.32 -9.51
CA ARG A 67 -10.86 7.39 -10.06
C ARG A 67 -12.11 6.87 -10.76
N GLY A 68 -12.27 5.55 -10.90
CA GLY A 68 -13.35 4.94 -11.68
C GLY A 68 -13.13 5.08 -13.19
N GLU A 69 -11.90 5.37 -13.62
CA GLU A 69 -11.49 5.33 -15.02
C GLU A 69 -11.17 3.88 -15.37
N SER A 70 -12.21 3.04 -15.42
CA SER A 70 -12.07 1.71 -16.01
C SER A 70 -11.69 1.88 -17.47
N ALA A 71 -10.61 1.22 -17.89
CA ALA A 71 -10.28 1.09 -19.31
C ALA A 71 -11.49 0.46 -20.02
N ALA A 72 -12.12 1.24 -20.91
CA ALA A 72 -13.10 0.77 -21.87
C ALA A 72 -12.42 0.09 -23.06
#